data_AF-A0A849T3F6-F1
#
_entry.id   AF-A0A849T3F6-F1
#
_cell.length_a   1.000
_cell.length_b   1.000
_cell.length_c   1.000
_cell.angle_alpha   90.00
_cell.angle_beta   90.00
_cell.angle_gamma   90.00
#
_symmetry.space_group_name_H-M   'P 1'
#
loop_
_entity.id
_entity.type
_entity.pdbx_description
1 polymer ?
#
loop_
_entity_poly.entity_id
_entity_poly.type
_entity_poly.pdbx_seq_one_letter_code
_entity_poly.pdbx_strand_id
1 'polypeptide(L)'
;MFKMTVLTCVALIGFMTSVKAADPLDQDLFEFPEPAKSDLGLGLKLWATYYYLPEIDEDSGNIPLRDMKGQELGPRLTLKHWCDTAMEGSVKINYKSGDQKTFNYQGVTTDYFVDCKSIFPRHTGIGKTKFREANGVYGDGLDDYILSPYRTLATDGTYIKPGTALYIPKARGAKIKLKSGRVITHDGYFFAADKGGAIKGAHVDVYIGVSKSASFFSWVGSNESKTFEALIVKDPKIIQELLTLHTIK
;
A
#
# COMPACT_ATOMS: atom_id res chain seq x y z
N MET A 1 -46.52 -43.40 35.41
CA MET A 1 -46.35 -42.95 34.01
C MET A 1 -45.47 -41.72 34.00
N PHE A 2 -44.21 -41.85 33.59
CA PHE A 2 -43.22 -40.77 33.55
C PHE A 2 -43.46 -39.89 32.31
N LYS A 3 -43.60 -38.57 32.50
CA LYS A 3 -43.59 -37.58 31.41
C LYS A 3 -42.14 -37.17 31.15
N MET A 4 -41.65 -37.44 29.95
CA MET A 4 -40.33 -37.05 29.47
C MET A 4 -40.46 -35.72 28.73
N THR A 5 -39.89 -34.65 29.27
CA THR A 5 -39.82 -33.35 28.61
C THR A 5 -38.48 -33.29 27.85
N VAL A 6 -38.54 -33.25 26.53
CA VAL A 6 -37.36 -33.05 25.67
C VAL A 6 -37.09 -31.55 25.56
N LEU A 7 -35.92 -31.11 26.02
CA LEU A 7 -35.46 -29.74 25.90
C LEU A 7 -34.62 -29.63 24.63
N THR A 8 -35.16 -28.99 23.59
CA THR A 8 -34.46 -28.78 22.32
C THR A 8 -33.56 -27.55 22.44
N CYS A 9 -32.24 -27.76 22.54
CA CYS A 9 -31.25 -26.69 22.48
C CYS A 9 -31.11 -26.21 21.02
N VAL A 10 -31.64 -25.03 20.71
CA VAL A 10 -31.39 -24.37 19.42
C VAL A 10 -30.03 -23.67 19.52
N ALA A 11 -29.02 -24.21 18.84
CA ALA A 11 -27.74 -23.54 18.69
C ALA A 11 -27.88 -22.39 17.67
N LEU A 12 -27.75 -21.14 18.14
CA LEU A 12 -27.57 -19.99 17.25
C LEU A 12 -26.16 -20.07 16.66
N ILE A 13 -26.06 -20.45 15.39
CA ILE A 13 -24.84 -20.29 14.59
C ILE A 13 -24.81 -18.84 14.15
N GLY A 14 -24.04 -18.01 14.85
CA GLY A 14 -23.72 -16.65 14.41
C GLY A 14 -22.81 -16.73 13.19
N PHE A 15 -23.32 -16.36 12.01
CA PHE A 15 -22.47 -16.08 10.86
C PHE A 15 -21.64 -14.83 11.19
N MET A 16 -20.36 -15.03 11.55
CA MET A 16 -19.37 -13.96 11.52
C MET A 16 -19.11 -13.61 10.07
N THR A 17 -19.84 -12.62 9.53
CA THR A 17 -19.44 -11.97 8.28
C THR A 17 -18.16 -11.21 8.55
N SER A 18 -17.03 -11.69 8.04
CA SER A 18 -15.79 -10.92 8.03
C SER A 18 -16.06 -9.62 7.25
N VAL A 19 -16.10 -8.48 7.94
CA VAL A 19 -16.15 -7.19 7.28
C VAL A 19 -14.81 -7.02 6.56
N LYS A 20 -14.79 -7.22 5.24
CA LYS A 20 -13.62 -6.87 4.43
C LYS A 20 -13.38 -5.37 4.61
N ALA A 21 -12.14 -4.97 4.89
CA ALA A 21 -11.75 -3.58 4.89
C ALA A 21 -12.21 -2.94 3.56
N ALA A 22 -12.92 -1.83 3.64
CA ALA A 22 -13.45 -1.16 2.46
C ALA A 22 -12.27 -0.70 1.58
N ASP A 23 -12.36 -0.98 0.28
CA ASP A 23 -11.31 -0.65 -0.68
C ASP A 23 -11.18 0.89 -0.80
N PRO A 24 -10.01 1.49 -0.50
CA PRO A 24 -9.84 2.94 -0.54
C PRO A 24 -9.85 3.49 -1.98
N LEU A 25 -9.40 2.69 -2.96
CA LEU A 25 -9.42 3.09 -4.36
C LEU A 25 -10.85 3.18 -4.89
N ASP A 26 -11.76 2.34 -4.40
CA ASP A 26 -13.19 2.39 -4.75
C ASP A 26 -13.99 3.46 -4.00
N GLN A 27 -13.54 3.88 -2.82
CA GLN A 27 -14.15 4.98 -2.07
C GLN A 27 -13.76 6.36 -2.60
N ASP A 28 -12.60 6.48 -3.23
CA ASP A 28 -12.05 7.75 -3.68
C ASP A 28 -12.51 8.12 -5.09
N LEU A 29 -13.14 9.30 -5.19
CA LEU A 29 -13.62 9.85 -6.47
C LEU A 29 -12.54 10.65 -7.21
N PHE A 30 -11.46 11.06 -6.53
CA PHE A 30 -10.45 11.97 -7.08
C PHE A 30 -11.01 13.31 -7.58
N GLU A 31 -11.96 13.87 -6.83
CA GLU A 31 -12.68 15.09 -7.19
C GLU A 31 -12.41 16.28 -6.26
N PHE A 32 -11.30 16.26 -5.50
CA PHE A 32 -10.98 17.42 -4.68
C PHE A 32 -10.77 18.68 -5.55
N PRO A 33 -11.33 19.83 -5.14
CA PRO A 33 -11.11 21.07 -5.85
C PRO A 33 -9.63 21.45 -5.78
N GLU A 34 -9.17 22.25 -6.74
CA GLU A 34 -7.84 22.87 -6.63
C GLU A 34 -7.78 23.74 -5.35
N PRO A 35 -6.70 23.68 -4.54
CA PRO A 35 -6.70 24.35 -3.25
C PRO A 35 -6.64 25.86 -3.41
N ALA A 36 -7.33 26.61 -2.54
CA ALA A 36 -7.13 28.04 -2.47
C ALA A 36 -5.74 28.37 -1.93
N LYS A 37 -5.18 29.53 -2.30
CA LYS A 37 -3.85 29.95 -1.81
C LYS A 37 -3.77 30.02 -0.29
N SER A 38 -4.88 30.33 0.39
CA SER A 38 -4.98 30.33 1.85
C SER A 38 -4.77 28.96 2.48
N ASP A 39 -5.10 27.91 1.74
CA ASP A 39 -5.09 26.52 2.20
C ASP A 39 -3.76 25.84 1.92
N LEU A 40 -2.80 26.59 1.36
CA LEU A 40 -1.45 26.13 1.05
C LEU A 40 -0.44 26.62 2.09
N GLY A 41 0.48 25.74 2.40
CA GLY A 41 1.61 25.94 3.31
C GLY A 41 2.93 26.09 2.59
N LEU A 42 3.96 25.56 3.23
CA LEU A 42 5.31 25.57 2.71
C LEU A 42 5.36 24.84 1.34
N GLY A 43 5.99 25.49 0.37
CA GLY A 43 6.40 24.86 -0.88
C GLY A 43 7.67 24.03 -0.67
N LEU A 44 7.65 22.81 -1.17
CA LEU A 44 8.75 21.84 -1.13
C LEU A 44 9.22 21.58 -2.55
N LYS A 45 10.53 21.42 -2.71
CA LYS A 45 11.15 20.95 -3.94
C LYS A 45 11.55 19.49 -3.75
N LEU A 46 10.80 18.58 -4.34
CA LEU A 46 10.93 17.13 -4.16
C LEU A 46 11.40 16.46 -5.44
N TRP A 47 11.84 15.21 -5.33
CA TRP A 47 12.00 14.30 -6.46
C TRP A 47 11.42 12.94 -6.10
N ALA A 48 10.99 12.17 -7.10
CA ALA A 48 10.19 10.97 -6.88
C ALA A 48 10.69 9.75 -7.66
N THR A 49 10.62 8.61 -6.98
CA THR A 49 10.48 7.28 -7.58
C THR A 49 9.02 6.82 -7.45
N TYR A 50 8.74 5.57 -7.80
CA TYR A 50 7.48 4.92 -7.49
C TYR A 50 7.72 3.48 -7.06
N TYR A 51 6.76 2.95 -6.29
CA TYR A 51 6.67 1.56 -5.89
C TYR A 51 5.23 1.08 -6.08
N TYR A 52 5.05 -0.23 -6.19
CA TYR A 52 3.76 -0.82 -6.49
C TYR A 52 3.47 -2.04 -5.63
N LEU A 53 2.25 -2.53 -5.68
CA LEU A 53 1.85 -3.79 -5.07
C LEU A 53 1.90 -4.89 -6.13
N PRO A 54 2.89 -5.80 -6.07
CA PRO A 54 2.84 -7.03 -6.84
C PRO A 54 1.49 -7.71 -6.61
N GLU A 55 0.80 -7.99 -7.71
CA GLU A 55 -0.41 -8.80 -7.72
C GLU A 55 -0.09 -10.07 -8.49
N ILE A 56 -0.10 -11.20 -7.79
CA ILE A 56 0.29 -12.50 -8.32
C ILE A 56 -0.79 -13.53 -8.01
N ASP A 57 -0.97 -14.45 -8.95
CA ASP A 57 -1.83 -15.59 -8.72
C ASP A 57 -1.08 -16.64 -7.89
N GLU A 58 -1.82 -17.41 -7.12
CA GLU A 58 -1.31 -18.59 -6.41
C GLU A 58 -0.58 -19.50 -7.40
N ASP A 59 0.74 -19.56 -7.26
CA ASP A 59 1.63 -20.36 -8.10
C ASP A 59 2.14 -21.60 -7.37
N SER A 60 2.81 -22.49 -8.10
CA SER A 60 3.38 -23.73 -7.57
C SER A 60 4.81 -23.54 -7.06
N GLY A 61 5.11 -22.38 -6.48
CA GLY A 61 6.42 -22.09 -5.92
C GLY A 61 6.80 -22.99 -4.74
N ASN A 62 8.03 -22.84 -4.25
CA ASN A 62 8.53 -23.60 -3.09
C ASN A 62 9.05 -22.70 -1.96
N ILE A 63 8.97 -21.38 -2.10
CA ILE A 63 9.47 -20.43 -1.10
C ILE A 63 8.29 -19.77 -0.39
N PRO A 64 8.02 -20.09 0.88
CA PRO A 64 6.92 -19.48 1.62
C PRO A 64 7.22 -18.03 2.00
N LEU A 65 6.18 -17.20 2.08
CA LEU A 65 6.22 -16.01 2.94
C LEU A 65 6.26 -16.49 4.39
N ARG A 66 7.02 -15.81 5.25
CA ARG A 66 7.11 -16.16 6.68
C ARG A 66 6.92 -14.96 7.58
N ASP A 67 6.30 -15.18 8.72
CA ASP A 67 6.22 -14.18 9.79
C ASP A 67 7.52 -14.08 10.60
N MET A 68 7.55 -13.14 11.56
CA MET A 68 8.70 -12.95 12.44
C MET A 68 9.03 -14.16 13.34
N LYS A 69 8.11 -15.14 13.47
CA LYS A 69 8.31 -16.40 14.20
C LYS A 69 8.71 -17.56 13.28
N GLY A 70 8.85 -17.32 11.98
CA GLY A 70 9.16 -18.33 10.97
C GLY A 70 7.97 -19.14 10.49
N GLN A 71 6.74 -18.82 10.90
CA GLN A 71 5.54 -19.52 10.46
C GLN A 71 5.23 -19.17 9.00
N GLU A 72 4.84 -20.16 8.21
CA GLU A 72 4.51 -19.95 6.79
C GLU A 72 3.16 -19.22 6.66
N LEU A 73 3.10 -18.29 5.72
CA LEU A 73 1.92 -17.48 5.40
C LEU A 73 1.54 -17.70 3.93
N GLY A 74 0.24 -17.87 3.68
CA GLY A 74 -0.29 -17.96 2.32
C GLY A 74 0.33 -19.10 1.49
N PRO A 75 0.32 -18.99 0.15
CA PRO A 75 0.94 -19.98 -0.72
C PRO A 75 2.46 -19.79 -0.79
N ARG A 76 3.13 -20.81 -1.33
CA ARG A 76 4.56 -20.73 -1.64
C ARG A 76 4.75 -20.06 -2.99
N LEU A 77 5.77 -19.23 -3.09
CA LEU A 77 6.09 -18.41 -4.25
C LEU A 77 7.33 -18.93 -4.98
N THR A 78 7.42 -18.64 -6.28
CA THR A 78 8.70 -18.76 -6.99
C THR A 78 9.74 -17.80 -6.40
N LEU A 79 11.03 -18.08 -6.63
CA LEU A 79 12.11 -17.18 -6.20
C LEU A 79 11.91 -15.75 -6.70
N LYS A 80 11.49 -15.60 -7.96
CA LYS A 80 11.22 -14.29 -8.54
C LYS A 80 10.12 -13.54 -7.80
N HIS A 81 8.96 -14.17 -7.61
CA HIS A 81 7.84 -13.54 -6.93
C HIS A 81 8.13 -13.23 -5.47
N TRP A 82 8.85 -14.11 -4.78
CA TRP A 82 9.26 -13.85 -3.41
C TRP A 82 10.20 -12.63 -3.32
N CYS A 83 11.20 -12.54 -4.21
CA CYS A 83 12.14 -11.42 -4.21
C CYS A 83 11.49 -10.11 -4.64
N ASP A 84 10.58 -10.13 -5.62
CA ASP A 84 9.80 -8.94 -6.01
C ASP A 84 8.93 -8.47 -4.82
N THR A 85 8.25 -9.40 -4.14
CA THR A 85 7.48 -9.12 -2.92
C THR A 85 8.34 -8.48 -1.82
N ALA A 86 9.55 -9.02 -1.60
CA ALA A 86 10.47 -8.50 -0.58
C ALA A 86 11.07 -7.14 -0.95
N MET A 87 11.22 -6.84 -2.25
CA MET A 87 11.67 -5.55 -2.75
C MET A 87 10.61 -4.46 -2.56
N GLU A 88 9.38 -4.74 -2.98
CA GLU A 88 8.27 -3.78 -2.92
C GLU A 88 7.67 -3.67 -1.50
N GLY A 89 7.96 -4.63 -0.63
CA GLY A 89 7.53 -4.64 0.77
C GLY A 89 6.12 -5.18 1.01
N SER A 90 5.36 -5.53 -0.04
CA SER A 90 4.04 -6.14 0.08
C SER A 90 3.70 -6.96 -1.16
N VAL A 91 2.64 -7.79 -1.07
CA VAL A 91 2.09 -8.55 -2.21
C VAL A 91 0.62 -8.84 -2.01
N LYS A 92 -0.16 -8.75 -3.09
CA LYS A 92 -1.53 -9.27 -3.19
C LYS A 92 -1.50 -10.63 -3.88
N ILE A 93 -2.05 -11.63 -3.20
CA ILE A 93 -2.19 -12.99 -3.68
C ILE A 93 -3.63 -13.24 -4.11
N ASN A 94 -3.83 -13.65 -5.36
CA ASN A 94 -5.10 -14.17 -5.86
C ASN A 94 -5.10 -15.69 -5.73
N TYR A 95 -5.93 -16.23 -4.84
CA TYR A 95 -6.04 -17.67 -4.63
C TYR A 95 -6.92 -18.32 -5.69
N LYS A 96 -6.69 -19.60 -5.95
CA LYS A 96 -7.54 -20.40 -6.86
C LYS A 96 -8.98 -20.52 -6.37
N SER A 97 -9.21 -20.35 -5.06
CA SER A 97 -10.56 -20.26 -4.47
C SER A 97 -11.34 -19.02 -4.92
N GLY A 98 -10.66 -18.02 -5.50
CA GLY A 98 -11.21 -16.69 -5.78
C GLY A 98 -10.98 -15.69 -4.64
N ASP A 99 -10.42 -16.12 -3.51
CA ASP A 99 -10.07 -15.21 -2.43
C ASP A 99 -8.85 -14.36 -2.80
N GLN A 100 -8.77 -13.17 -2.22
CA GLN A 100 -7.60 -12.31 -2.31
C GLN A 100 -7.11 -11.98 -0.91
N LYS A 101 -5.80 -12.09 -0.69
CA LYS A 101 -5.15 -11.62 0.54
C LYS A 101 -3.93 -10.80 0.23
N THR A 102 -3.70 -9.78 1.05
CA THR A 102 -2.51 -8.95 0.97
C THR A 102 -1.60 -9.25 2.14
N PHE A 103 -0.30 -9.41 1.87
CA PHE A 103 0.73 -9.59 2.88
C PHE A 103 1.67 -8.39 2.85
N ASN A 104 2.01 -7.87 4.03
CA ASN A 104 2.83 -6.68 4.19
C ASN A 104 4.12 -7.00 4.93
N TYR A 105 5.16 -6.21 4.70
CA TYR A 105 6.38 -6.18 5.48
C TYR A 105 6.05 -6.08 6.98
N GLN A 106 6.67 -6.95 7.77
CA GLN A 106 6.60 -6.94 9.23
C GLN A 106 7.95 -6.57 9.85
N GLY A 107 9.06 -7.03 9.26
CA GLY A 107 10.38 -6.89 9.82
C GLY A 107 11.44 -7.66 9.05
N VAL A 108 12.63 -7.74 9.64
CA VAL A 108 13.75 -8.52 9.11
C VAL A 108 14.31 -9.45 10.17
N THR A 109 14.75 -10.64 9.75
CA THR A 109 15.56 -11.58 10.55
C THR A 109 16.51 -12.34 9.64
N THR A 110 17.61 -12.84 10.18
CA THR A 110 18.56 -13.71 9.47
C THR A 110 18.04 -15.14 9.31
N ASP A 111 17.01 -15.53 10.07
CA ASP A 111 16.39 -16.84 9.95
C ASP A 111 15.59 -16.96 8.64
N TYR A 112 15.62 -18.14 8.04
CA TYR A 112 14.92 -18.45 6.78
C TYR A 112 15.26 -17.46 5.66
N PHE A 113 16.53 -17.09 5.56
CA PHE A 113 17.03 -16.19 4.53
C PHE A 113 16.78 -16.75 3.12
N VAL A 114 16.27 -15.91 2.23
CA VAL A 114 16.08 -16.23 0.80
C VAL A 114 17.10 -15.47 -0.04
N ASP A 115 17.93 -16.17 -0.80
CA ASP A 115 18.95 -15.53 -1.62
C ASP A 115 18.37 -14.91 -2.90
N CYS A 116 18.16 -13.60 -2.85
CA CYS A 116 17.69 -12.81 -3.99
C CYS A 116 18.81 -12.26 -4.89
N LYS A 117 20.08 -12.63 -4.68
CA LYS A 117 21.22 -12.05 -5.41
C LYS A 117 21.13 -12.24 -6.93
N SER A 118 20.55 -13.35 -7.39
CA SER A 118 20.36 -13.62 -8.82
C SER A 118 19.35 -12.69 -9.50
N ILE A 119 18.44 -12.08 -8.74
CA ILE A 119 17.39 -11.18 -9.23
C ILE A 119 17.77 -9.72 -8.96
N PHE A 120 18.21 -9.43 -7.73
CA PHE A 120 18.57 -8.10 -7.26
C PHE A 120 19.99 -8.08 -6.65
N PRO A 121 21.05 -8.06 -7.48
CA PRO A 121 22.43 -8.24 -7.02
C PRO A 121 22.93 -7.12 -6.08
N ARG A 122 22.26 -5.96 -6.08
CA ARG A 122 22.59 -4.81 -5.21
C ARG A 122 21.73 -4.70 -3.96
N HIS A 123 20.71 -5.55 -3.80
CA HIS A 123 19.72 -5.47 -2.71
C HIS A 123 19.60 -6.81 -1.97
N THR A 124 20.74 -7.45 -1.67
CA THR A 124 20.77 -8.78 -1.03
C THR A 124 20.14 -8.79 0.37
N GLY A 125 20.01 -7.64 1.02
CA GLY A 125 19.38 -7.49 2.33
C GLY A 125 17.90 -7.87 2.37
N ILE A 126 17.18 -7.81 1.23
CA ILE A 126 15.74 -8.12 1.17
C ILE A 126 15.44 -9.59 1.47
N GLY A 127 16.43 -10.48 1.34
CA GLY A 127 16.30 -11.89 1.71
C GLY A 127 15.96 -12.13 3.19
N LYS A 128 16.14 -11.11 4.04
CA LYS A 128 15.84 -11.15 5.47
C LYS A 128 14.38 -10.83 5.79
N THR A 129 13.63 -10.30 4.82
CA THR A 129 12.27 -9.80 5.02
C THR A 129 11.33 -10.88 5.56
N LYS A 130 10.46 -10.45 6.47
CA LYS A 130 9.33 -11.21 7.01
C LYS A 130 8.06 -10.40 6.86
N PHE A 131 6.94 -11.12 6.82
CA PHE A 131 5.65 -10.61 6.41
C PHE A 131 4.60 -10.88 7.46
N ARG A 132 3.47 -10.20 7.34
CA ARG A 132 2.23 -10.49 8.05
C ARG A 132 1.06 -10.30 7.10
N GLU A 133 -0.12 -10.81 7.45
CA GLU A 133 -1.33 -10.39 6.75
C GLU A 133 -1.50 -8.87 6.94
N ALA A 134 -1.77 -8.18 5.84
CA ALA A 134 -2.01 -6.74 5.83
C ALA A 134 -3.40 -6.45 6.42
N ASN A 135 -3.56 -5.27 7.00
CA ASN A 135 -4.88 -4.80 7.40
C ASN A 135 -5.64 -4.18 6.20
N GLY A 136 -4.93 -3.44 5.34
CA GLY A 136 -5.46 -2.84 4.13
C GLY A 136 -5.41 -3.77 2.92
N VAL A 137 -6.40 -3.65 2.03
CA VAL A 137 -6.46 -4.43 0.78
C VAL A 137 -5.28 -4.15 -0.17
N TYR A 138 -4.59 -3.03 0.02
CA TYR A 138 -3.43 -2.60 -0.75
C TYR A 138 -2.11 -2.64 0.02
N GLY A 139 -2.13 -3.12 1.27
CA GLY A 139 -0.98 -3.11 2.16
C GLY A 139 -1.11 -2.03 3.23
N ASP A 140 -0.12 -2.02 4.12
CA ASP A 140 -0.07 -1.15 5.28
C ASP A 140 1.15 -0.24 5.18
N GLY A 141 0.96 1.01 5.57
CA GLY A 141 2.01 2.01 5.62
C GLY A 141 2.65 2.13 6.99
N LEU A 142 3.00 3.36 7.35
CA LEU A 142 3.56 3.71 8.64
C LEU A 142 2.47 3.80 9.72
N ASP A 143 2.81 3.38 10.94
CA ASP A 143 1.90 3.35 12.09
C ASP A 143 0.65 2.51 11.79
N ASP A 144 -0.54 3.08 11.95
CA ASP A 144 -1.83 2.42 11.70
C ASP A 144 -2.43 2.80 10.33
N TYR A 145 -1.65 3.42 9.43
CA TYR A 145 -2.13 3.76 8.10
C TYR A 145 -2.18 2.55 7.17
N ILE A 146 -3.20 2.51 6.30
CA ILE A 146 -3.27 1.64 5.14
C ILE A 146 -2.86 2.41 3.88
N LEU A 147 -2.36 1.68 2.87
CA LEU A 147 -1.98 2.28 1.60
C LEU A 147 -3.20 2.52 0.72
N SER A 148 -3.30 3.72 0.14
CA SER A 148 -4.32 4.09 -0.84
C SER A 148 -3.66 4.37 -2.20
N PRO A 149 -3.90 3.55 -3.23
CA PRO A 149 -3.30 3.72 -4.55
C PRO A 149 -3.45 5.15 -5.08
N TYR A 150 -2.36 5.67 -5.64
CA TYR A 150 -2.27 7.01 -6.22
C TYR A 150 -2.40 8.15 -5.21
N ARG A 151 -2.71 7.89 -3.93
CA ARG A 151 -2.74 8.88 -2.86
C ARG A 151 -1.54 8.81 -1.94
N THR A 152 -1.03 7.62 -1.67
CA THR A 152 0.03 7.45 -0.67
C THR A 152 1.40 7.85 -1.21
N LEU A 153 2.16 8.56 -0.37
CA LEU A 153 3.58 8.80 -0.52
C LEU A 153 4.34 8.12 0.62
N ALA A 154 5.40 7.39 0.26
CA ALA A 154 6.45 7.07 1.20
C ALA A 154 7.36 8.29 1.35
N THR A 155 7.67 8.67 2.60
CA THR A 155 8.42 9.90 2.90
C THR A 155 9.47 9.67 3.98
N ASP A 156 10.42 10.60 4.09
CA ASP A 156 11.25 10.73 5.27
C ASP A 156 10.50 11.50 6.37
N GLY A 157 10.12 10.80 7.44
CA GLY A 157 9.35 11.37 8.56
C GLY A 157 10.01 12.54 9.29
N THR A 158 11.33 12.72 9.15
CA THR A 158 12.05 13.88 9.69
C THR A 158 11.95 15.12 8.80
N TYR A 159 11.60 14.93 7.52
CA TYR A 159 11.48 15.97 6.51
C TYR A 159 10.01 16.30 6.20
N ILE A 160 9.18 15.28 5.91
CA ILE A 160 7.73 15.38 5.77
C ILE A 160 7.11 14.44 6.80
N LYS A 161 6.42 15.00 7.80
CA LYS A 161 5.84 14.20 8.88
C LYS A 161 4.72 13.30 8.34
N PRO A 162 4.57 12.07 8.87
CA PRO A 162 3.41 11.23 8.59
C PRO A 162 2.10 11.97 8.88
N GLY A 163 1.08 11.75 8.06
CA GLY A 163 -0.20 12.46 8.13
C GLY A 163 -0.24 13.81 7.39
N THR A 164 0.87 14.23 6.76
CA THR A 164 0.89 15.46 5.96
C THR A 164 0.18 15.23 4.63
N ALA A 165 -0.80 16.08 4.31
CA ALA A 165 -1.39 16.17 2.98
C ALA A 165 -0.55 17.09 2.08
N LEU A 166 -0.30 16.67 0.85
CA LEU A 166 0.45 17.41 -0.15
C LEU A 166 -0.36 17.61 -1.43
N TYR A 167 -0.25 18.80 -2.02
CA TYR A 167 -0.75 19.09 -3.35
C TYR A 167 0.43 19.15 -4.32
N ILE A 168 0.37 18.36 -5.39
CA ILE A 168 1.35 18.33 -6.47
C ILE A 168 0.63 18.81 -7.74
N PRO A 169 0.80 20.08 -8.15
CA PRO A 169 0.09 20.63 -9.31
C PRO A 169 0.30 19.82 -10.59
N LYS A 170 1.50 19.27 -10.79
CA LYS A 170 1.84 18.43 -11.96
C LYS A 170 1.11 17.08 -12.01
N ALA A 171 0.53 16.63 -10.90
CA ALA A 171 -0.26 15.41 -10.86
C ALA A 171 -1.74 15.66 -11.22
N ARG A 172 -2.23 16.90 -11.06
CA ARG A 172 -3.62 17.24 -11.38
C ARG A 172 -3.88 17.06 -12.88
N GLY A 173 -4.98 16.38 -13.20
CA GLY A 173 -5.37 16.05 -14.58
C GLY A 173 -4.71 14.78 -15.15
N ALA A 174 -3.79 14.14 -14.42
CA ALA A 174 -3.21 12.86 -14.86
C ALA A 174 -4.30 11.80 -15.00
N LYS A 175 -4.32 11.08 -16.14
CA LYS A 175 -5.32 10.05 -16.42
C LYS A 175 -4.76 8.67 -16.15
N ILE A 176 -5.44 7.91 -15.28
CA ILE A 176 -5.02 6.58 -14.85
C ILE A 176 -6.12 5.60 -15.22
N LYS A 177 -5.82 4.66 -16.12
CA LYS A 177 -6.75 3.59 -16.50
C LYS A 177 -6.53 2.38 -15.60
N LEU A 178 -7.52 2.06 -14.78
CA LEU A 178 -7.50 0.90 -13.89
C LEU A 178 -7.75 -0.40 -14.67
N LYS A 179 -7.36 -1.54 -14.07
CA LYS A 179 -7.68 -2.88 -14.59
C LYS A 179 -9.19 -3.11 -14.71
N SER A 180 -9.99 -2.52 -13.83
CA SER A 180 -11.45 -2.55 -13.88
C SER A 180 -12.06 -1.80 -15.07
N GLY A 181 -11.26 -1.00 -15.80
CA GLY A 181 -11.73 -0.13 -16.87
C GLY A 181 -12.10 1.28 -16.41
N ARG A 182 -12.26 1.52 -15.09
CA ARG A 182 -12.43 2.89 -14.54
C ARG A 182 -11.23 3.75 -14.93
N VAL A 183 -11.50 4.98 -15.37
CA VAL A 183 -10.47 5.98 -15.64
C VAL A 183 -10.55 7.04 -14.56
N ILE A 184 -9.47 7.17 -13.79
CA ILE A 184 -9.31 8.24 -12.80
C ILE A 184 -8.69 9.45 -13.50
N THR A 185 -9.18 10.64 -13.16
CA THR A 185 -8.47 11.89 -13.40
C THR A 185 -7.97 12.40 -12.06
N HIS A 186 -6.66 12.35 -11.83
CA HIS A 186 -6.10 12.67 -10.52
C HIS A 186 -6.29 14.16 -10.19
N ASP A 187 -6.72 14.49 -8.98
CA ASP A 187 -6.97 15.87 -8.55
C ASP A 187 -5.71 16.60 -8.00
N GLY A 188 -4.61 15.86 -7.82
CA GLY A 188 -3.29 16.39 -7.43
C GLY A 188 -2.94 16.21 -5.96
N TYR A 189 -3.82 15.63 -5.14
CA TYR A 189 -3.57 15.46 -3.71
C TYR A 189 -2.99 14.10 -3.35
N PHE A 190 -2.05 14.13 -2.40
CA PHE A 190 -1.35 12.98 -1.85
C PHE A 190 -1.27 13.07 -0.32
N PHE A 191 -0.94 11.96 0.31
CA PHE A 191 -0.87 11.83 1.76
C PHE A 191 0.39 11.06 2.16
N ALA A 192 1.16 11.62 3.09
CA ALA A 192 2.34 10.98 3.65
C ALA A 192 1.92 9.90 4.65
N ALA A 193 1.76 8.66 4.18
CA ALA A 193 1.29 7.54 4.99
C ALA A 193 2.23 6.34 4.99
N ASP A 194 3.39 6.42 4.34
CA ASP A 194 4.35 5.32 4.30
C ASP A 194 5.81 5.78 4.50
N LYS A 195 6.71 4.81 4.66
CA LYS A 195 8.17 5.00 4.72
C LYS A 195 8.90 3.94 3.90
N GLY A 196 10.06 4.31 3.38
CA GLY A 196 10.99 3.34 2.79
C GLY A 196 12.39 3.50 3.35
N GLY A 197 13.17 2.41 3.37
CA GLY A 197 14.54 2.43 3.89
C GLY A 197 15.45 3.42 3.15
N ALA A 198 15.29 3.50 1.82
CA ALA A 198 16.05 4.40 0.94
C ALA A 198 15.45 5.81 0.81
N ILE A 199 14.22 6.03 1.31
CA ILE A 199 13.53 7.31 1.18
C ILE A 199 14.04 8.26 2.27
N LYS A 200 14.74 9.32 1.85
CA LYS A 200 15.46 10.27 2.71
C LYS A 200 15.34 11.71 2.21
N GLY A 201 15.19 12.67 3.13
CA GLY A 201 15.09 14.09 2.82
C GLY A 201 13.98 14.40 1.80
N ALA A 202 14.35 15.07 0.71
CA ALA A 202 13.44 15.50 -0.36
C ALA A 202 13.04 14.40 -1.37
N HIS A 203 13.49 13.16 -1.15
CA HIS A 203 13.04 12.00 -1.91
C HIS A 203 11.68 11.52 -1.39
N VAL A 204 10.73 11.32 -2.29
CA VAL A 204 9.47 10.62 -2.01
C VAL A 204 9.29 9.43 -2.94
N ASP A 205 8.50 8.44 -2.51
CA ASP A 205 8.10 7.31 -3.35
C ASP A 205 6.59 7.31 -3.54
N VAL A 206 6.14 7.31 -4.80
CA VAL A 206 4.70 7.34 -5.11
C VAL A 206 4.14 5.93 -5.14
N TYR A 207 3.14 5.66 -4.32
CA TYR A 207 2.44 4.38 -4.34
C TYR A 207 1.43 4.33 -5.48
N ILE A 208 1.64 3.44 -6.46
CA ILE A 208 0.80 3.37 -7.67
C ILE A 208 -0.16 2.17 -7.70
N GLY A 209 -0.43 1.57 -6.54
CA GLY A 209 -1.29 0.39 -6.42
C GLY A 209 -0.75 -0.80 -7.20
N VAL A 210 -1.62 -1.52 -7.91
CA VAL A 210 -1.23 -2.72 -8.70
C VAL A 210 -0.71 -2.39 -10.11
N SER A 211 -0.52 -1.12 -10.46
CA SER A 211 0.12 -0.72 -11.72
C SER A 211 1.61 -0.99 -11.65
N LYS A 212 2.22 -1.47 -12.75
CA LYS A 212 3.67 -1.71 -12.84
C LYS A 212 4.46 -0.50 -13.37
N SER A 213 3.79 0.60 -13.66
CA SER A 213 4.41 1.81 -14.23
C SER A 213 3.67 3.06 -13.78
N ALA A 214 4.43 4.12 -13.50
CA ALA A 214 3.95 5.45 -13.16
C ALA A 214 3.92 6.41 -14.38
N SER A 215 3.83 5.90 -15.61
CA SER A 215 3.93 6.74 -16.83
C SER A 215 2.86 7.84 -16.94
N PHE A 216 1.74 7.71 -16.24
CA PHE A 216 0.72 8.75 -16.10
C PHE A 216 1.16 9.94 -15.24
N PHE A 217 2.16 9.77 -14.38
CA PHE A 217 2.82 10.84 -13.64
C PHE A 217 4.16 11.18 -14.29
N SER A 218 4.12 12.02 -15.33
CA SER A 218 5.31 12.43 -16.10
C SER A 218 6.39 13.14 -15.27
N TRP A 219 6.05 13.59 -14.05
CA TRP A 219 6.97 14.23 -13.11
C TRP A 219 7.74 13.24 -12.23
N VAL A 220 7.39 11.95 -12.23
CA VAL A 220 8.14 10.88 -11.54
C VAL A 220 9.38 10.53 -12.35
N GLY A 221 10.47 11.25 -12.09
CA GLY A 221 11.71 11.17 -12.87
C GLY A 221 12.69 10.07 -12.47
N SER A 222 12.54 9.47 -11.28
CA SER A 222 13.46 8.51 -10.67
C SER A 222 14.93 8.97 -10.68
N ASN A 223 15.13 10.27 -10.44
CA ASN A 223 16.44 10.91 -10.44
C ASN A 223 16.37 12.20 -9.60
N GLU A 224 17.33 12.43 -8.71
CA GLU A 224 17.38 13.58 -7.82
C GLU A 224 17.45 14.94 -8.54
N SER A 225 17.99 14.99 -9.77
CA SER A 225 18.02 16.20 -10.60
C SER A 225 16.65 16.53 -11.21
N LYS A 226 15.73 15.57 -11.29
CA LYS A 226 14.39 15.73 -11.86
C LYS A 226 13.38 16.07 -10.77
N THR A 227 13.47 17.30 -10.28
CA THR A 227 12.62 17.79 -9.20
C THR A 227 11.28 18.35 -9.66
N PHE A 228 10.31 18.40 -8.76
CA PHE A 228 9.02 19.06 -8.91
C PHE A 228 8.63 19.81 -7.63
N GLU A 229 7.62 20.67 -7.75
CA GLU A 229 7.05 21.41 -6.63
C GLU A 229 5.91 20.60 -5.99
N ALA A 230 5.89 20.56 -4.67
CA ALA A 230 4.78 20.09 -3.86
C ALA A 230 4.47 21.13 -2.78
N LEU A 231 3.21 21.26 -2.41
CA LEU A 231 2.76 22.25 -1.44
C LEU A 231 2.07 21.53 -0.28
N ILE A 232 2.43 21.87 0.96
CA ILE A 232 1.72 21.33 2.12
C ILE A 232 0.28 21.87 2.11
N VAL A 233 -0.70 21.00 2.27
CA VAL A 233 -2.12 21.37 2.35
C VAL A 233 -2.49 21.59 3.82
N LYS A 234 -3.27 22.64 4.08
CA LYS A 234 -3.75 23.05 5.40
C LYS A 234 -5.27 22.91 5.56
N ASP A 235 -6.00 22.67 4.47
CA ASP A 235 -7.45 22.47 4.52
C ASP A 235 -7.77 21.24 5.40
N PRO A 236 -8.40 21.45 6.58
CA PRO A 236 -8.68 20.36 7.51
C PRO A 236 -9.65 19.33 6.92
N LYS A 237 -10.56 19.74 6.01
CA LYS A 237 -11.50 18.83 5.37
C LYS A 237 -10.77 17.88 4.43
N ILE A 238 -9.90 18.41 3.56
CA ILE A 238 -9.09 17.57 2.64
C ILE A 238 -8.17 16.64 3.41
N ILE A 239 -7.51 17.15 4.47
CA ILE A 239 -6.66 16.32 5.34
C ILE A 239 -7.47 15.17 5.95
N GLN A 240 -8.67 15.46 6.48
CA GLN A 240 -9.51 14.44 7.11
C GLN A 240 -10.06 13.42 6.10
N GLU A 241 -10.42 13.84 4.90
CA GLU A 241 -10.90 12.94 3.84
C GLU A 241 -9.76 12.04 3.34
N LEU A 242 -8.56 12.58 3.12
CA LEU A 242 -7.36 11.79 2.82
C LEU A 242 -7.03 10.82 3.95
N LEU A 243 -7.05 11.28 5.21
CA LEU A 243 -6.83 10.43 6.37
C LEU A 243 -7.82 9.26 6.41
N THR A 244 -9.09 9.51 6.10
CA THR A 244 -10.14 8.48 6.09
C THR A 244 -9.86 7.38 5.06
N LEU A 245 -9.24 7.72 3.92
CA LEU A 245 -8.80 6.74 2.92
C LEU A 245 -7.61 5.89 3.39
N HIS A 246 -6.86 6.36 4.39
CA HIS A 246 -5.67 5.70 4.92
C HIS A 246 -5.90 5.06 6.29
N THR A 247 -7.14 4.96 6.77
CA THR A 247 -7.46 4.30 8.05
C THR A 247 -8.42 3.14 7.82
N ILE A 248 -8.23 2.06 8.57
CA ILE A 248 -9.18 0.95 8.61
C ILE A 248 -10.46 1.46 9.30
N LYS A 249 -11.61 1.22 8.66
CA LYS A 249 -12.93 1.47 9.26
C LYS A 249 -13.39 0.27 10.07
#